data_AF-A0A3A8Z9D6-F1
#
_entry.id   AF-A0A3A8Z9D6-F1
#
_cell.length_a   1.000
_cell.length_b   1.000
_cell.length_c   1.000
_cell.angle_alpha   90.00
_cell.angle_beta   90.00
_cell.angle_gamma   90.00
#
_symmetry.space_group_name_H-M   'P 1'
#
loop_
_entity.id
_entity.type
_entity.pdbx_description
1 polymer ?
#
loop_
_entity_poly.entity_id
_entity_poly.type
_entity_poly.pdbx_seq_one_letter_code
_entity_poly.pdbx_strand_id
1 'polypeptide(L)'
;MERKVKICKTVVCFIVLVLCAKCGVPHVDSALAAQLVLEKDSVKVGKQISFEGKLDGYSFKSSNEQTAYVSGKGVITGKQKGSVMITAAKGGQKLQFPITVKESGKKPAMKVCRDELLIEKPIVFPKEENNVLIFTVKNQSKKGTVEKLECRFHCTALCKSGKSAVTAEKTVTIRFGKILPGESVLAYYTEMEGLLSLREVTLEVVTVYSGNAKFSWNEVAASVIGYGWKTDKFDDTGEANNPNASDNPNSPNEPDEPDNPPDEPDNPDEPDNPDNPGTPEKPHDKKPPVIKGFVGKKSYNGQDVFVTLYADRKTAYKKYVTAYDKHDGKVPVKADLSKINWNKNGIYTITVTAKDAAGNQAKRKMKVQVRCLKGIDLYADKILKRIIKAGWSDKAKCQAIYQYVQSHMRYVNYNGGKSWTSAALRGLRYGNGNCYAYYSLSRLLLTRAGIPNIMVTRYPAVPNHHHWWNLAYVKGGWYHFDTTPRRLKGRFCLLTDAQLGRYERRSPGTYRYQGSRYPKRAGKVICSGPF
;
A
#
# COMPACT_ATOMS: atom_id res chain seq x y z
N MET A 1 0.63 68.09 16.47
CA MET A 1 1.09 66.91 15.72
C MET A 1 2.35 66.39 16.36
N GLU A 2 2.58 65.09 16.20
CA GLU A 2 3.77 64.32 16.53
C GLU A 2 4.02 63.80 17.95
N ARG A 3 4.32 62.50 17.93
CA ARG A 3 4.24 61.49 18.97
C ARG A 3 5.58 61.37 19.70
N LYS A 4 5.55 61.35 21.03
CA LYS A 4 6.63 60.77 21.83
C LYS A 4 6.48 59.24 21.84
N VAL A 5 7.33 58.53 21.09
CA VAL A 5 7.47 57.07 21.19
C VAL A 5 8.48 56.75 22.30
N LYS A 6 7.97 56.22 23.42
CA LYS A 6 8.77 55.52 24.43
C LYS A 6 9.13 54.14 23.89
N ILE A 7 10.41 53.91 23.59
CA ILE A 7 10.95 52.57 23.33
C ILE A 7 11.16 51.88 24.67
N CYS A 8 10.44 50.78 24.89
CA CYS A 8 10.45 50.00 26.12
C CYS A 8 11.36 48.76 25.95
N LYS A 9 12.42 48.71 26.76
CA LYS A 9 13.22 47.56 27.25
C LYS A 9 13.26 46.28 26.40
N THR A 10 14.40 46.12 25.73
CA THR A 10 14.95 44.86 25.18
C THR A 10 15.09 43.79 26.27
N VAL A 11 14.51 42.62 26.02
CA VAL A 11 14.70 41.38 26.79
C VAL A 11 16.07 40.78 26.45
N VAL A 12 16.95 40.70 27.42
CA VAL A 12 18.28 40.07 27.31
C VAL A 12 18.10 38.55 27.53
N CYS A 13 18.22 37.76 26.45
CA CYS A 13 18.39 36.31 26.54
C CYS A 13 19.83 36.00 26.95
N PHE A 14 20.04 35.60 28.21
CA PHE A 14 21.31 35.06 28.67
C PHE A 14 21.53 33.65 28.08
N ILE A 15 22.39 33.56 27.06
CA ILE A 15 23.06 32.30 26.68
C ILE A 15 24.24 32.14 27.64
N VAL A 16 24.14 31.23 28.61
CA VAL A 16 25.27 30.88 29.48
C VAL A 16 26.15 29.88 28.73
N LEU A 17 27.22 30.39 28.10
CA LEU A 17 28.33 29.60 27.61
C LEU A 17 29.29 29.35 28.77
N VAL A 18 29.32 28.12 29.32
CA VAL A 18 30.38 27.72 30.25
C VAL A 18 31.64 27.41 29.42
N LEU A 19 32.55 28.38 29.36
CA LEU A 19 33.88 28.24 28.77
C LEU A 19 34.88 27.80 29.86
N CYS A 20 35.18 26.50 29.92
CA CYS A 20 36.45 26.04 30.47
C CYS A 20 37.48 26.01 29.33
N ALA A 21 38.40 26.97 29.34
CA ALA A 21 39.53 26.98 28.44
C ALA A 21 40.64 26.07 28.98
N LYS A 22 41.05 25.06 28.19
CA LYS A 22 42.42 24.96 27.65
C LYS A 22 42.57 23.72 26.75
N CYS A 23 43.23 23.97 25.61
CA CYS A 23 43.80 23.05 24.63
C CYS A 23 42.83 22.40 23.61
N GLY A 24 42.76 23.06 22.44
CA GLY A 24 42.45 22.45 21.15
C GLY A 24 40.96 22.33 20.81
N VAL A 25 40.37 23.34 20.18
CA VAL A 25 39.03 23.22 19.59
C VAL A 25 39.09 23.62 18.11
N PRO A 26 38.58 22.78 17.19
CA PRO A 26 38.40 23.15 15.79
C PRO A 26 37.37 24.27 15.70
N HIS A 27 37.59 25.21 14.78
CA HIS A 27 36.64 26.28 14.44
C HIS A 27 35.22 25.70 14.33
N VAL A 28 34.35 26.02 15.29
CA VAL A 28 32.93 25.70 15.18
C VAL A 28 32.35 26.75 14.26
N ASP A 29 31.96 26.31 13.06
CA ASP A 29 31.32 27.12 12.04
C ASP A 29 30.10 27.84 12.66
N SER A 30 30.21 29.15 12.86
CA SER A 30 29.24 30.00 13.56
C SER A 30 27.93 30.21 12.78
N ALA A 31 27.76 29.53 11.65
CA ALA A 31 26.59 29.64 10.79
C ALA A 31 25.38 28.79 11.23
N LEU A 32 25.57 27.74 12.06
CA LEU A 32 24.48 26.82 12.40
C LEU A 32 23.60 27.32 13.57
N ALA A 33 24.16 28.07 14.51
CA ALA A 33 23.43 28.62 15.67
C ALA A 33 22.40 29.71 15.26
N ALA A 34 22.55 30.31 14.08
CA ALA A 34 21.67 31.37 13.59
C ALA A 34 20.38 30.88 12.91
N GLN A 35 20.18 29.56 12.74
CA GLN A 35 19.13 29.04 11.85
C GLN A 35 17.89 28.47 12.56
N LEU A 36 17.92 28.33 13.87
CA LEU A 36 16.86 27.67 14.62
C LEU A 36 16.41 28.53 15.80
N VAL A 37 15.26 29.18 15.66
CA VAL A 37 14.68 30.02 16.70
C VAL A 37 13.45 29.33 17.26
N LEU A 38 13.26 29.43 18.57
CA LEU A 38 12.06 28.91 19.22
C LEU A 38 11.00 30.01 19.26
N GLU A 39 9.78 29.72 18.82
CA GLU A 39 8.67 30.68 18.79
C GLU A 39 8.42 31.30 20.18
N LYS A 40 8.51 30.48 21.24
CA LYS A 40 8.28 30.86 22.65
C LYS A 40 9.11 30.02 23.60
N ASP A 41 9.67 30.64 24.63
CA ASP A 41 10.42 29.98 25.71
C ASP A 41 9.54 29.16 26.70
N SER A 42 8.23 29.18 26.51
CA SER A 42 7.28 28.56 27.42
C SER A 42 6.03 28.04 26.71
N VAL A 43 5.49 26.94 27.25
CA VAL A 43 4.31 26.25 26.71
C VAL A 43 3.37 25.84 27.84
N LYS A 44 2.06 25.96 27.65
CA LYS A 44 1.08 25.49 28.64
C LYS A 44 0.87 23.97 28.49
N VAL A 45 0.53 23.28 29.58
CA VAL A 45 0.13 21.85 29.52
C VAL A 45 -0.99 21.64 28.48
N GLY A 46 -0.76 20.70 27.56
CA GLY A 46 -1.67 20.37 26.46
C GLY A 46 -1.62 21.34 25.27
N LYS A 47 -0.66 22.27 25.24
CA LYS A 47 -0.40 23.16 24.09
C LYS A 47 0.92 22.79 23.42
N GLN A 48 1.04 23.23 22.17
CA GLN A 48 2.19 23.03 21.31
C GLN A 48 2.88 24.36 21.01
N ILE A 49 4.19 24.30 20.83
CA ILE A 49 5.04 25.34 20.23
C ILE A 49 5.99 24.66 19.25
N SER A 50 6.54 25.40 18.29
CA SER A 50 7.47 24.83 17.29
C SER A 50 8.73 25.68 17.15
N PHE A 51 9.74 25.09 16.53
CA PHE A 51 10.88 25.83 16.01
C PHE A 51 10.50 26.55 14.71
N GLU A 52 11.04 27.75 14.55
CA GLU A 52 11.06 28.52 13.30
C GLU A 52 12.37 28.22 12.55
N GLY A 53 12.30 28.24 11.21
CA GLY A 53 13.44 28.01 10.33
C GLY A 53 13.48 26.62 9.66
N LYS A 54 14.62 26.30 9.02
CA LYS A 54 14.79 25.06 8.26
C LYS A 54 15.21 23.90 9.17
N LEU A 55 14.28 23.00 9.43
CA LEU A 55 14.47 21.87 10.36
C LEU A 55 15.18 20.65 9.74
N ASP A 56 15.48 20.67 8.44
CA ASP A 56 16.06 19.53 7.74
C ASP A 56 17.41 19.08 8.33
N GLY A 57 17.50 17.79 8.63
CA GLY A 57 18.69 17.16 9.20
C GLY A 57 18.86 17.35 10.71
N TYR A 58 17.94 18.05 11.38
CA TYR A 58 17.93 18.10 12.84
C TYR A 58 17.27 16.86 13.44
N SER A 59 17.82 16.44 14.58
CA SER A 59 17.21 15.48 15.50
C SER A 59 16.89 16.19 16.81
N PHE A 60 15.76 15.86 17.43
CA PHE A 60 15.29 16.53 18.65
C PHE A 60 15.21 15.56 19.82
N LYS A 61 15.54 16.02 21.02
CA LYS A 61 15.44 15.25 22.25
C LYS A 61 15.00 16.14 23.41
N SER A 62 14.08 15.65 24.22
CA SER A 62 13.75 16.26 25.52
C SER A 62 14.60 15.63 26.62
N SER A 63 15.10 16.44 27.55
CA SER A 63 15.74 15.92 28.77
C SER A 63 14.74 15.22 29.70
N ASN A 64 13.45 15.56 29.61
CA ASN A 64 12.38 14.92 30.37
C ASN A 64 11.06 14.89 29.58
N GLU A 65 10.77 13.77 28.93
CA GLU A 65 9.55 13.53 28.15
C GLU A 65 8.26 13.46 29.00
N GLN A 66 8.34 13.44 30.33
CA GLN A 66 7.17 13.59 31.21
C GLN A 66 6.79 15.08 31.39
N THR A 67 7.76 15.99 31.29
CA THR A 67 7.53 17.44 31.40
C THR A 67 7.15 18.03 30.05
N ALA A 68 7.94 17.78 29.00
CA ALA A 68 7.57 18.11 27.62
C ALA A 68 8.09 17.07 26.64
N TYR A 69 7.26 16.73 25.65
CA TYR A 69 7.64 15.89 24.51
C TYR A 69 8.07 16.75 23.33
N VAL A 70 9.06 16.31 22.55
CA VAL A 70 9.40 16.92 21.27
C VAL A 70 9.36 15.86 20.18
N SER A 71 8.58 16.12 19.12
CA SER A 71 8.48 15.20 17.99
C SER A 71 9.74 15.24 17.12
N GLY A 72 9.91 14.24 16.24
CA GLY A 72 10.99 14.25 15.25
C GLY A 72 10.93 15.43 14.26
N LYS A 73 9.80 16.15 14.19
CA LYS A 73 9.61 17.37 13.39
C LYS A 73 9.82 18.66 14.19
N GLY A 74 10.30 18.59 15.43
CA GLY A 74 10.56 19.78 16.25
C GLY A 74 9.32 20.42 16.89
N VAL A 75 8.16 19.77 16.87
CA VAL A 75 6.97 20.24 17.58
C VAL A 75 7.08 19.83 19.05
N ILE A 76 6.98 20.80 19.97
CA ILE A 76 7.12 20.59 21.41
C ILE A 76 5.73 20.66 22.06
N THR A 77 5.34 19.61 22.78
CA THR A 77 4.09 19.56 23.55
C THR A 77 4.37 19.57 25.06
N GLY A 78 3.78 20.53 25.78
CA GLY A 78 3.85 20.58 27.25
C GLY A 78 2.96 19.50 27.89
N LYS A 79 3.52 18.69 28.81
CA LYS A 79 2.83 17.55 29.44
C LYS A 79 2.61 17.73 30.93
N GLN A 80 3.58 18.28 31.64
CA GLN A 80 3.50 18.55 33.08
C GLN A 80 4.26 19.83 33.40
N LYS A 81 3.77 20.62 34.37
CA LYS A 81 4.45 21.81 34.86
C LYS A 81 5.89 21.50 35.26
N GLY A 82 6.83 22.35 34.85
CA GLY A 82 8.24 22.23 35.20
C GLY A 82 9.14 22.81 34.10
N SER A 83 10.44 22.70 34.31
CA SER A 83 11.44 23.14 33.34
C SER A 83 12.12 21.95 32.68
N VAL A 84 12.40 22.06 31.39
CA VAL A 84 13.01 20.99 30.61
C VAL A 84 13.93 21.56 29.54
N MET A 85 14.98 20.83 29.18
CA MET A 85 15.88 21.20 28.08
C MET A 85 15.50 20.43 26.82
N ILE A 86 15.19 21.15 25.74
CA ILE A 86 15.06 20.57 24.41
C ILE A 86 16.40 20.73 23.69
N THR A 87 16.96 19.62 23.21
CA THR A 87 18.19 19.60 22.42
C THR A 87 17.85 19.36 20.96
N ALA A 88 18.32 20.25 20.08
CA ALA A 88 18.31 20.05 18.63
C ALA A 88 19.75 19.73 18.16
N ALA A 89 19.96 18.61 17.47
CA ALA A 89 21.29 18.17 17.05
C ALA A 89 21.37 17.92 15.54
N LYS A 90 22.42 18.42 14.89
CA LYS A 90 22.69 18.28 13.46
C LYS A 90 24.20 18.31 13.20
N GLY A 91 24.71 17.39 12.40
CA GLY A 91 26.13 17.34 12.04
C GLY A 91 27.10 17.27 13.23
N GLY A 92 26.71 16.58 14.31
CA GLY A 92 27.49 16.50 15.56
C GLY A 92 27.34 17.69 16.51
N GLN A 93 26.83 18.83 16.05
CA GLN A 93 26.55 20.01 16.87
C GLN A 93 25.23 19.87 17.62
N LYS A 94 25.12 20.52 18.79
CA LYS A 94 23.94 20.49 19.66
C LYS A 94 23.56 21.90 20.10
N LEU A 95 22.32 22.30 19.84
CA LEU A 95 21.69 23.51 20.36
C LEU A 95 20.74 23.13 21.49
N GLN A 96 20.70 23.94 22.55
CA GLN A 96 19.93 23.66 23.76
C GLN A 96 18.97 24.80 24.08
N PHE A 97 17.70 24.44 24.28
CA PHE A 97 16.60 25.38 24.48
C PHE A 97 15.92 25.07 25.81
N PRO A 98 16.08 25.91 26.84
CA PRO A 98 15.32 25.78 28.08
C PRO A 98 13.86 26.13 27.81
N ILE A 99 12.96 25.22 28.19
CA ILE A 99 11.51 25.38 28.06
C ILE A 99 10.88 25.35 29.44
N THR A 100 10.05 26.34 29.72
CA THR A 100 9.19 26.33 30.90
C THR A 100 7.79 25.84 30.53
N VAL A 101 7.39 24.70 31.07
CA VAL A 101 6.02 24.21 30.96
C VAL A 101 5.17 24.81 32.08
N LYS A 102 4.19 25.62 31.68
CA LYS A 102 3.26 26.32 32.57
C LYS A 102 1.98 25.50 32.76
N GLU A 103 1.32 25.67 33.90
CA GLU A 103 -0.02 25.11 34.11
C GLU A 103 -1.02 25.68 33.08
N SER A 104 -2.07 24.89 32.79
CA SER A 104 -3.17 25.30 31.93
C SER A 104 -4.48 25.23 32.70
N GLY A 105 -4.70 26.16 33.64
CA GLY A 105 -5.83 26.07 34.58
C GLY A 105 -5.73 24.79 35.43
N LYS A 106 -6.87 24.18 35.79
CA LYS A 106 -6.93 22.94 36.59
C LYS A 106 -6.55 21.65 35.82
N LYS A 107 -5.90 21.74 34.66
CA LYS A 107 -5.61 20.57 33.84
C LYS A 107 -4.51 19.70 34.48
N PRO A 108 -4.74 18.39 34.69
CA PRO A 108 -3.74 17.50 35.26
C PRO A 108 -2.66 17.13 34.22
N ALA A 109 -1.55 16.58 34.72
CA ALA A 109 -0.43 16.14 33.88
C ALA A 109 -0.85 15.09 32.84
N MET A 110 -0.39 15.27 31.61
CA MET A 110 -0.66 14.36 30.48
C MET A 110 0.44 13.30 30.38
N LYS A 111 0.09 12.01 30.44
CA LYS A 111 1.08 10.92 30.28
C LYS A 111 1.41 10.62 28.82
N VAL A 112 0.46 10.80 27.92
CA VAL A 112 0.58 10.65 26.46
C VAL A 112 0.02 11.90 25.80
N CYS A 113 0.74 12.49 24.84
CA CYS A 113 0.27 13.63 24.06
C CYS A 113 -0.13 13.26 22.62
N ARG A 114 -0.68 14.22 21.87
CA ARG A 114 -1.10 14.05 20.46
C ARG A 114 0.03 13.47 19.59
N ASP A 115 1.23 14.02 19.68
CA ASP A 115 2.35 13.65 18.80
C ASP A 115 2.94 12.26 19.12
N GLU A 116 2.50 11.64 20.23
CA GLU A 116 2.84 10.28 20.62
C GLU A 116 1.78 9.27 20.14
N LEU A 117 0.77 9.70 19.37
CA LEU A 117 -0.27 8.85 18.81
C LEU A 117 -0.20 8.83 17.29
N LEU A 118 -0.20 7.62 16.72
CA LEU A 118 -0.37 7.42 15.28
C LEU A 118 -1.77 6.86 15.02
N ILE A 119 -2.60 7.62 14.32
CA ILE A 119 -3.91 7.18 13.83
C ILE A 119 -3.79 7.01 12.31
N GLU A 120 -3.85 5.77 11.84
CA GLU A 120 -3.77 5.48 10.41
C GLU A 120 -5.04 5.90 9.67
N LYS A 121 -4.90 6.27 8.40
CA LYS A 121 -6.05 6.55 7.52
C LYS A 121 -6.99 5.32 7.49
N PRO A 122 -8.31 5.50 7.71
CA PRO A 122 -9.25 4.42 7.59
C PRO A 122 -9.33 3.82 6.19
N ILE A 123 -9.39 2.50 6.15
CA ILE A 123 -9.78 1.73 4.99
C ILE A 123 -11.28 1.50 5.09
N VAL A 124 -12.00 1.92 4.06
CA VAL A 124 -13.44 1.74 3.91
C VAL A 124 -13.71 0.45 3.14
N PHE A 125 -14.63 -0.37 3.64
CA PHE A 125 -15.11 -1.56 2.94
C PHE A 125 -16.63 -1.44 2.70
N PRO A 126 -17.09 -1.52 1.45
CA PRO A 126 -18.51 -1.71 1.18
C PRO A 126 -18.95 -3.13 1.57
N LYS A 127 -20.13 -3.27 2.17
CA LYS A 127 -20.92 -4.52 2.20
C LYS A 127 -22.09 -4.28 1.24
N GLU A 128 -22.72 -5.37 0.80
CA GLU A 128 -24.03 -5.34 0.14
C GLU A 128 -25.12 -4.59 0.96
N GLU A 129 -24.90 -4.27 2.25
CA GLU A 129 -25.87 -3.52 3.10
C GLU A 129 -25.31 -2.56 4.19
N ASN A 130 -24.00 -2.57 4.52
CA ASN A 130 -23.38 -1.79 5.63
C ASN A 130 -21.88 -1.56 5.40
N ASN A 131 -21.41 -0.32 5.47
CA ASN A 131 -19.97 -0.03 5.34
C ASN A 131 -19.18 -0.42 6.61
N VAL A 132 -17.90 -0.78 6.44
CA VAL A 132 -16.95 -1.00 7.55
C VAL A 132 -15.80 0.00 7.47
N LEU A 133 -15.51 0.67 8.58
CA LEU A 133 -14.29 1.44 8.77
C LEU A 133 -13.26 0.59 9.51
N ILE A 134 -12.05 0.47 8.95
CA ILE A 134 -10.93 -0.20 9.59
C ILE A 134 -9.70 0.71 9.62
N PHE A 135 -9.19 0.97 10.82
CA PHE A 135 -7.94 1.72 11.00
C PHE A 135 -7.21 1.25 12.24
N THR A 136 -5.90 1.52 12.26
CA THR A 136 -5.05 1.21 13.40
C THR A 136 -4.73 2.48 14.15
N VAL A 137 -4.77 2.39 15.47
CA VAL A 137 -4.23 3.38 16.39
C VAL A 137 -3.00 2.78 17.05
N LYS A 138 -1.92 3.54 17.14
CA LYS A 138 -0.71 3.13 17.86
C LYS A 138 -0.35 4.18 18.91
N ASN A 139 -0.14 3.71 20.14
CA ASN A 139 0.50 4.48 21.20
C ASN A 139 2.01 4.37 21.03
N GLN A 140 2.66 5.45 20.58
CA GLN A 140 4.09 5.52 20.35
C GLN A 140 4.86 6.08 21.55
N SER A 141 4.19 6.44 22.64
CA SER A 141 4.86 6.89 23.85
C SER A 141 5.80 5.81 24.40
N LYS A 142 6.94 6.22 24.95
CA LYS A 142 7.86 5.31 25.65
C LYS A 142 7.30 4.91 27.01
N LYS A 143 6.54 5.82 27.63
CA LYS A 143 5.91 5.68 28.93
C LYS A 143 4.57 6.39 28.88
N GLY A 144 3.52 5.75 29.36
CA GLY A 144 2.19 6.34 29.41
C GLY A 144 1.14 5.47 28.75
N THR A 145 0.08 5.19 29.50
CA THR A 145 -1.07 4.45 29.01
C THR A 145 -2.12 5.44 28.50
N VAL A 146 -2.72 5.11 27.35
CA VAL A 146 -4.00 5.71 26.95
C VAL A 146 -5.08 4.86 27.61
N GLU A 147 -5.80 5.41 28.58
CA GLU A 147 -6.86 4.68 29.30
C GLU A 147 -8.10 4.49 28.42
N LYS A 148 -8.38 5.49 27.57
CA LYS A 148 -9.47 5.48 26.59
C LYS A 148 -9.14 6.43 25.43
N LEU A 149 -9.54 6.08 24.22
CA LEU A 149 -9.45 6.95 23.05
C LEU A 149 -10.81 7.01 22.34
N GLU A 150 -11.17 8.17 21.80
CA GLU A 150 -12.36 8.36 20.99
C GLU A 150 -11.99 9.09 19.70
N CYS A 151 -12.28 8.48 18.56
CA CYS A 151 -12.08 9.07 17.24
C CYS A 151 -13.45 9.35 16.63
N ARG A 152 -13.73 10.62 16.33
CA ARG A 152 -14.96 11.05 15.67
C ARG A 152 -14.69 11.32 14.20
N PHE A 153 -15.41 10.61 13.35
CA PHE A 153 -15.36 10.74 11.90
C PHE A 153 -16.62 11.38 11.37
N HIS A 154 -16.46 12.33 10.44
CA HIS A 154 -17.53 12.80 9.59
C HIS A 154 -17.50 12.01 8.29
N CYS A 155 -18.65 11.45 7.92
CA CYS A 155 -18.78 10.56 6.78
C CYS A 155 -19.88 11.08 5.84
N THR A 156 -19.60 11.11 4.55
CA THR A 156 -20.61 11.32 3.51
C THR A 156 -20.92 9.97 2.88
N ALA A 157 -22.19 9.61 2.75
CA ALA A 157 -22.62 8.28 2.32
C ALA A 157 -23.86 8.32 1.44
N LEU A 158 -24.05 7.32 0.58
CA LEU A 158 -25.35 7.02 -0.01
C LEU A 158 -26.19 6.24 0.99
N CYS A 159 -27.45 6.64 1.15
CA CYS A 159 -28.45 6.01 2.00
C CYS A 159 -29.66 5.60 1.17
N LYS A 160 -30.36 4.55 1.62
CA LYS A 160 -31.66 4.18 1.05
C LYS A 160 -32.75 5.04 1.70
N SER A 161 -33.42 5.88 0.91
CA SER A 161 -34.62 6.61 1.35
C SER A 161 -35.76 6.29 0.39
N GLY A 162 -36.71 5.46 0.84
CA GLY A 162 -37.75 4.92 -0.04
C GLY A 162 -37.18 4.08 -1.18
N LYS A 163 -37.51 4.43 -2.43
CA LYS A 163 -37.05 3.76 -3.66
C LYS A 163 -35.75 4.32 -4.26
N SER A 164 -35.22 5.43 -3.72
CA SER A 164 -34.07 6.14 -4.31
C SER A 164 -32.88 6.23 -3.35
N ALA A 165 -31.66 6.28 -3.90
CA ALA A 165 -30.44 6.52 -3.14
C ALA A 165 -30.21 8.03 -2.98
N VAL A 166 -30.02 8.50 -1.74
CA VAL A 166 -29.73 9.91 -1.42
C VAL A 166 -28.39 10.04 -0.71
N THR A 167 -27.69 11.16 -0.88
CA THR A 167 -26.46 11.42 -0.12
C THR A 167 -26.82 11.98 1.25
N ALA A 168 -26.24 11.43 2.32
CA ALA A 168 -26.39 11.92 3.69
C ALA A 168 -25.02 12.05 4.38
N GLU A 169 -24.94 13.00 5.30
CA GLU A 169 -23.82 13.15 6.21
C GLU A 169 -24.10 12.42 7.53
N LYS A 170 -23.08 11.76 8.08
CA LYS A 170 -23.19 11.02 9.34
C LYS A 170 -21.91 11.18 10.16
N THR A 171 -22.08 11.38 11.46
CA THR A 171 -20.98 11.42 12.41
C THR A 171 -20.87 10.07 13.11
N VAL A 172 -19.68 9.47 13.09
CA VAL A 172 -19.38 8.18 13.69
C VAL A 172 -18.32 8.36 14.77
N THR A 173 -18.57 7.86 15.97
CA THR A 173 -17.58 7.87 17.07
C THR A 173 -17.12 6.45 17.37
N ILE A 174 -15.80 6.22 17.27
CA ILE A 174 -15.18 4.93 17.53
C ILE A 174 -14.38 5.06 18.82
N ARG A 175 -14.68 4.18 19.79
CA ARG A 175 -14.09 4.18 21.12
C ARG A 175 -13.11 3.01 21.25
N PHE A 176 -11.95 3.28 21.83
CA PHE A 176 -10.95 2.29 22.17
C PHE A 176 -10.81 2.23 23.68
N GLY A 177 -10.56 1.01 24.17
CA GLY A 177 -10.17 0.80 25.56
C GLY A 177 -8.72 1.22 25.80
N LYS A 178 -8.12 0.60 26.81
CA LYS A 178 -6.73 0.82 27.20
C LYS A 178 -5.77 0.48 26.04
N ILE A 179 -4.80 1.35 25.79
CA ILE A 179 -3.71 1.14 24.82
C ILE A 179 -2.38 1.39 25.52
N LEU A 180 -1.60 0.33 25.71
CA LEU A 180 -0.32 0.37 26.42
C LEU A 180 0.79 1.05 25.59
N PRO A 181 1.88 1.51 26.23
CA PRO A 181 3.05 2.02 25.51
C PRO A 181 3.54 1.05 24.43
N GLY A 182 3.71 1.53 23.20
CA GLY A 182 4.15 0.75 22.05
C GLY A 182 3.07 -0.10 21.36
N GLU A 183 1.89 -0.24 21.97
CA GLU A 183 0.81 -1.09 21.47
C GLU A 183 0.10 -0.47 20.26
N SER A 184 -0.36 -1.34 19.36
CA SER A 184 -1.25 -1.00 18.26
C SER A 184 -2.59 -1.71 18.42
N VAL A 185 -3.68 -0.97 18.36
CA VAL A 185 -5.05 -1.51 18.40
C VAL A 185 -5.74 -1.26 17.05
N LEU A 186 -6.48 -2.26 16.59
CA LEU A 186 -7.22 -2.24 15.34
C LEU A 186 -8.71 -1.99 15.65
N ALA A 187 -9.29 -0.96 15.05
CA ALA A 187 -10.73 -0.70 15.14
C ALA A 187 -11.49 -1.31 13.96
N TYR A 188 -12.68 -1.81 14.27
CA TYR A 188 -13.71 -2.17 13.31
C TYR A 188 -14.99 -1.43 13.70
N TYR A 189 -15.54 -0.63 12.79
CA TYR A 189 -16.88 -0.06 12.99
C TYR A 189 -17.82 -0.59 11.93
N THR A 190 -18.89 -1.26 12.36
CA THR A 190 -19.69 -2.17 11.53
C THR A 190 -21.18 -1.81 11.50
N GLU A 191 -21.59 -0.82 12.29
CA GLU A 191 -22.99 -0.44 12.54
C GLU A 191 -23.32 0.89 11.86
N MET A 192 -23.07 0.98 10.56
CA MET A 192 -23.61 2.07 9.76
C MET A 192 -24.90 1.62 9.08
N GLU A 193 -25.90 1.31 9.90
CA GLU A 193 -27.25 1.00 9.42
C GLU A 193 -27.78 2.15 8.55
N GLY A 194 -28.35 1.81 7.39
CA GLY A 194 -28.90 2.75 6.41
C GLY A 194 -27.90 3.31 5.39
N LEU A 195 -26.59 3.07 5.54
CA LEU A 195 -25.57 3.55 4.60
C LEU A 195 -25.23 2.48 3.55
N LEU A 196 -25.75 2.66 2.33
CA LEU A 196 -25.49 1.84 1.15
C LEU A 196 -24.00 1.86 0.75
N SER A 197 -23.38 3.05 0.65
CA SER A 197 -21.95 3.17 0.31
C SER A 197 -21.34 4.45 0.89
N LEU A 198 -20.18 4.32 1.55
CA LEU A 198 -19.41 5.46 2.03
C LEU A 198 -18.67 6.14 0.85
N ARG A 199 -18.84 7.45 0.71
CA ARG A 199 -18.19 8.27 -0.31
C ARG A 199 -16.95 8.97 0.22
N GLU A 200 -17.08 9.63 1.37
CA GLU A 200 -16.00 10.37 2.02
C GLU A 200 -15.98 10.06 3.51
N VAL A 201 -14.77 9.96 4.08
CA VAL A 201 -14.56 9.77 5.52
C VAL A 201 -13.43 10.68 5.97
N THR A 202 -13.75 11.56 6.92
CA THR A 202 -12.82 12.55 7.48
C THR A 202 -12.72 12.37 8.98
N LEU A 203 -11.51 12.21 9.51
CA LEU A 203 -11.29 12.24 10.97
C LEU A 203 -11.41 13.69 11.44
N GLU A 204 -12.39 13.99 12.28
CA GLU A 204 -12.62 15.35 12.74
C GLU A 204 -11.99 15.62 14.10
N VAL A 205 -12.27 14.75 15.06
CA VAL A 205 -11.93 14.98 16.46
C VAL A 205 -11.33 13.73 17.05
N VAL A 206 -10.25 13.90 17.80
CA VAL A 206 -9.69 12.86 18.64
C VAL A 206 -9.77 13.32 20.08
N THR A 207 -10.26 12.45 20.97
CA THR A 207 -10.30 12.65 22.42
C THR A 207 -9.52 11.56 23.13
N VAL A 208 -8.54 11.94 23.93
CA VAL A 208 -7.64 11.04 24.65
C VAL A 208 -7.86 11.18 26.15
N TYR A 209 -7.93 10.05 26.82
CA TYR A 209 -7.87 9.93 28.28
C TYR A 209 -6.52 9.30 28.64
N SER A 210 -5.64 10.07 29.27
CA SER A 210 -4.26 9.65 29.58
C SER A 210 -3.94 9.94 31.05
N GLY A 211 -3.92 8.88 31.87
CA GLY A 211 -3.96 9.02 33.32
C GLY A 211 -5.19 9.83 33.74
N ASN A 212 -4.97 10.90 34.52
CA ASN A 212 -6.05 11.79 34.96
C ASN A 212 -6.41 12.88 33.94
N ALA A 213 -5.67 12.99 32.83
CA ALA A 213 -5.89 14.03 31.82
C ALA A 213 -6.88 13.58 30.74
N LYS A 214 -7.80 14.48 30.37
CA LYS A 214 -8.64 14.39 29.18
C LYS A 214 -8.32 15.57 28.27
N PHE A 215 -8.07 15.30 26.99
CA PHE A 215 -7.85 16.35 26.00
C PHE A 215 -8.40 15.94 24.64
N SER A 216 -8.81 16.94 23.86
CA SER A 216 -9.35 16.76 22.52
C SER A 216 -8.73 17.76 21.54
N TRP A 217 -8.60 17.38 20.29
CA TRP A 217 -8.19 18.28 19.22
C TRP A 217 -8.94 17.99 17.92
N ASN A 218 -9.06 19.01 17.08
CA ASN A 218 -9.61 18.90 15.74
C ASN A 218 -8.48 18.56 14.76
N GLU A 219 -8.68 17.54 13.93
CA GLU A 219 -7.73 17.18 12.86
C GLU A 219 -7.98 17.99 11.57
N VAL A 220 -9.15 18.62 11.42
CA VAL A 220 -9.56 19.30 10.17
C VAL A 220 -9.36 20.83 10.20
N ALA A 221 -9.07 21.45 11.36
CA ALA A 221 -8.96 22.90 11.48
C ALA A 221 -7.51 23.43 11.66
N ALA A 222 -7.08 24.14 10.61
CA ALA A 222 -6.08 25.21 10.47
C ALA A 222 -4.61 24.96 10.88
N SER A 223 -3.77 24.81 9.85
CA SER A 223 -2.33 25.15 9.75
C SER A 223 -1.23 24.09 9.94
N VAL A 224 -1.52 22.80 10.09
CA VAL A 224 -0.46 21.77 10.01
C VAL A 224 -0.68 20.86 8.81
N ILE A 225 0.26 20.95 7.86
CA ILE A 225 0.47 19.96 6.79
C ILE A 225 0.83 18.64 7.47
N GLY A 226 -0.21 17.84 7.73
CA GLY A 226 -0.13 16.54 8.35
C GLY A 226 -1.41 16.23 9.12
N TYR A 227 -2.15 15.23 8.63
CA TYR A 227 -3.34 14.59 9.25
C TYR A 227 -4.74 15.12 8.88
N GLY A 228 -4.88 15.94 7.84
CA GLY A 228 -6.17 16.15 7.17
C GLY A 228 -6.47 15.00 6.19
N TRP A 229 -7.22 13.98 6.60
CA TRP A 229 -7.57 12.89 5.67
C TRP A 229 -8.95 13.11 5.05
N LYS A 230 -8.98 13.39 3.73
CA LYS A 230 -10.11 13.05 2.85
C LYS A 230 -9.83 11.71 2.17
N THR A 231 -10.83 10.85 2.02
CA THR A 231 -10.73 9.65 1.16
C THR A 231 -11.08 10.02 -0.27
N ASP A 232 -10.50 9.32 -1.25
CA ASP A 232 -10.92 9.47 -2.65
C ASP A 232 -12.35 8.96 -2.81
N LYS A 233 -13.13 9.60 -3.69
CA LYS A 233 -14.51 9.22 -4.01
C LYS A 233 -14.58 7.74 -4.41
N PHE A 234 -15.44 6.97 -3.75
CA PHE A 234 -15.66 5.58 -4.12
C PHE A 234 -16.53 5.50 -5.38
N ASP A 235 -15.93 5.10 -6.50
CA ASP A 235 -16.65 4.81 -7.74
C ASP A 235 -17.38 3.45 -7.61
N ASP A 236 -18.71 3.50 -7.70
CA ASP A 236 -19.68 2.41 -7.47
C ASP A 236 -20.02 1.66 -8.77
N THR A 237 -19.05 1.43 -9.64
CA THR A 237 -19.27 0.56 -10.80
C THR A 237 -19.17 -0.90 -10.36
N GLY A 238 -20.21 -1.37 -9.67
CA GLY A 238 -20.46 -2.77 -9.40
C GLY A 238 -20.77 -3.53 -10.70
N GLU A 239 -19.75 -3.88 -11.48
CA GLU A 239 -19.91 -4.88 -12.54
C GLU A 239 -20.02 -6.26 -11.91
N ALA A 240 -21.26 -6.74 -11.82
CA ALA A 240 -21.57 -8.13 -11.56
C ALA A 240 -21.11 -8.97 -12.77
N ASN A 241 -19.95 -9.63 -12.66
CA ASN A 241 -19.59 -10.66 -13.62
C ASN A 241 -20.51 -11.88 -13.42
N ASN A 242 -21.54 -11.94 -14.26
CA ASN A 242 -22.36 -13.12 -14.50
C ASN A 242 -21.46 -14.25 -15.06
N PRO A 243 -21.39 -15.44 -14.45
CA PRO A 243 -20.59 -16.53 -14.98
C PRO A 243 -21.22 -17.26 -16.19
N ASN A 244 -22.42 -16.88 -16.65
CA ASN A 244 -23.10 -17.48 -17.79
C ASN A 244 -23.74 -16.43 -18.72
N ALA A 245 -22.95 -15.75 -19.53
CA ALA A 245 -23.44 -15.13 -20.76
C ALA A 245 -22.35 -15.24 -21.83
N SER A 246 -22.54 -16.20 -22.73
CA SER A 246 -22.00 -16.11 -24.08
C SER A 246 -22.77 -15.00 -24.77
N ASP A 247 -22.11 -13.94 -25.22
CA ASP A 247 -22.60 -13.17 -26.35
C ASP A 247 -21.40 -12.57 -27.08
N ASN A 248 -21.15 -13.18 -28.24
CA ASN A 248 -20.46 -12.58 -29.36
C ASN A 248 -21.34 -11.42 -29.88
N PRO A 249 -20.75 -10.32 -30.35
CA PRO A 249 -21.12 -9.98 -31.72
C PRO A 249 -19.95 -9.54 -32.59
N ASN A 250 -20.12 -9.90 -33.86
CA ASN A 250 -19.39 -9.48 -35.04
C ASN A 250 -19.11 -7.97 -35.13
N SER A 251 -18.03 -7.68 -35.85
CA SER A 251 -17.73 -6.43 -36.57
C SER A 251 -18.94 -5.85 -37.32
N PRO A 252 -18.86 -4.55 -37.63
CA PRO A 252 -18.70 -4.22 -39.05
C PRO A 252 -17.63 -3.14 -39.33
N ASN A 253 -16.96 -3.38 -40.46
CA ASN A 253 -16.34 -2.51 -41.48
C ASN A 253 -15.60 -1.21 -41.11
N GLU A 254 -14.40 -1.14 -41.71
CA GLU A 254 -13.58 0.03 -42.02
C GLU A 254 -14.38 1.13 -42.75
N PRO A 255 -13.85 2.36 -42.69
CA PRO A 255 -13.37 2.94 -43.93
C PRO A 255 -11.91 3.42 -43.85
N ASP A 256 -11.25 3.30 -45.01
CA ASP A 256 -9.95 3.85 -45.35
C ASP A 256 -9.90 5.37 -45.16
N GLU A 257 -8.75 5.88 -44.69
CA GLU A 257 -8.37 7.29 -44.84
C GLU A 257 -6.86 7.41 -45.11
N PRO A 258 -6.44 8.50 -45.76
CA PRO A 258 -5.59 8.43 -46.95
C PRO A 258 -4.09 8.66 -46.69
N ASP A 259 -3.32 8.36 -47.74
CA ASP A 259 -1.90 8.66 -47.90
C ASP A 259 -1.56 10.11 -47.56
N ASN A 260 -0.50 10.30 -46.77
CA ASN A 260 0.15 11.59 -46.62
C ASN A 260 1.32 11.72 -47.61
N PRO A 261 1.55 12.91 -48.20
CA PRO A 261 2.45 13.13 -49.33
C PRO A 261 3.94 13.19 -48.97
N PRO A 262 4.85 13.17 -49.97
CA PRO A 262 6.27 12.87 -49.79
C PRO A 262 7.10 14.04 -49.25
N ASP A 263 8.22 13.67 -48.62
CA ASP A 263 9.24 14.53 -48.02
C ASP A 263 9.84 15.55 -49.03
N GLU A 264 10.09 16.77 -48.56
CA GLU A 264 10.85 17.81 -49.26
C GLU A 264 12.38 17.56 -49.15
N PRO A 265 13.17 18.02 -50.15
CA PRO A 265 14.54 17.55 -50.39
C PRO A 265 15.60 18.24 -49.53
N ASP A 266 16.62 17.46 -49.15
CA ASP A 266 17.88 17.93 -48.56
C ASP A 266 18.71 18.76 -49.55
N ASN A 267 19.41 19.77 -49.03
CA ASN A 267 20.40 20.60 -49.75
C ASN A 267 21.79 20.41 -49.07
N PRO A 268 22.92 20.61 -49.78
CA PRO A 268 23.92 19.58 -50.01
C PRO A 268 25.15 19.72 -49.10
N ASP A 269 25.88 18.61 -48.97
CA ASP A 269 27.15 18.49 -48.27
C ASP A 269 28.32 19.25 -48.95
N GLU A 270 29.30 19.65 -48.15
CA GLU A 270 30.69 19.93 -48.57
C GLU A 270 31.64 19.74 -47.36
N PRO A 271 32.92 19.37 -47.53
CA PRO A 271 33.51 18.28 -48.33
C PRO A 271 34.32 17.29 -47.47
N ASP A 272 34.71 16.17 -48.10
CA ASP A 272 35.44 15.01 -47.57
C ASP A 272 36.80 15.31 -46.90
N ASN A 273 37.12 14.52 -45.87
CA ASN A 273 38.47 14.35 -45.31
C ASN A 273 38.88 12.87 -45.47
N PRO A 274 40.12 12.56 -45.90
CA PRO A 274 40.41 11.34 -46.64
C PRO A 274 40.55 10.12 -45.74
N ASP A 275 40.11 9.00 -46.33
CA ASP A 275 40.27 7.60 -45.96
C ASP A 275 41.35 7.28 -44.91
N ASN A 276 40.89 7.03 -43.68
CA ASN A 276 41.53 6.05 -42.82
C ASN A 276 41.01 4.67 -43.27
N PRO A 277 41.84 3.65 -43.56
CA PRO A 277 41.34 2.34 -43.98
C PRO A 277 40.48 1.77 -42.85
N GLY A 278 39.17 1.92 -43.00
CA GLY A 278 38.18 1.48 -42.04
C GLY A 278 38.36 -0.01 -41.81
N THR A 279 38.58 -0.38 -40.55
CA THR A 279 38.18 -1.68 -40.02
C THR A 279 36.85 -2.09 -40.65
N PRO A 280 36.70 -3.30 -41.21
CA PRO A 280 35.45 -3.69 -41.88
C PRO A 280 34.29 -3.43 -40.94
N GLU A 281 33.36 -2.56 -41.35
CA GLU A 281 32.13 -2.28 -40.60
C GLU A 281 31.46 -3.61 -40.32
N LYS A 282 31.31 -3.91 -39.02
CA LYS A 282 30.67 -5.12 -38.54
C LYS A 282 29.26 -5.14 -39.17
N PRO A 283 28.83 -6.23 -39.81
CA PRO A 283 27.55 -6.24 -40.51
C PRO A 283 26.43 -5.80 -39.57
N HIS A 284 25.75 -4.71 -39.93
CA HIS A 284 24.63 -4.16 -39.16
C HIS A 284 23.57 -5.23 -38.96
N ASP A 285 23.25 -5.53 -37.70
CA ASP A 285 22.17 -6.45 -37.36
C ASP A 285 20.84 -5.90 -37.88
N LYS A 286 20.15 -6.70 -38.70
CA LYS A 286 18.84 -6.37 -39.29
C LYS A 286 17.68 -7.13 -38.65
N LYS A 287 17.94 -8.01 -37.67
CA LYS A 287 16.92 -8.90 -37.10
C LYS A 287 16.37 -8.30 -35.80
N PRO A 288 15.04 -8.18 -35.65
CA PRO A 288 14.47 -7.64 -34.42
C PRO A 288 14.53 -8.64 -33.25
N PRO A 289 14.55 -8.15 -31.99
CA PRO A 289 14.49 -8.98 -30.80
C PRO A 289 13.25 -9.88 -30.74
N VAL A 290 13.38 -11.05 -30.11
CA VAL A 290 12.26 -11.97 -29.87
C VAL A 290 11.68 -11.79 -28.47
N ILE A 291 10.44 -11.30 -28.38
CA ILE A 291 9.69 -11.16 -27.12
C ILE A 291 9.03 -12.49 -26.72
N LYS A 292 9.31 -12.97 -25.50
CA LYS A 292 8.76 -14.20 -24.89
C LYS A 292 8.15 -13.92 -23.51
N GLY A 293 7.32 -14.85 -23.02
CA GLY A 293 6.67 -14.78 -21.71
C GLY A 293 5.15 -14.60 -21.80
N PHE A 294 4.57 -13.83 -20.89
CA PHE A 294 3.14 -13.53 -20.84
C PHE A 294 2.73 -12.49 -21.87
N VAL A 295 2.80 -12.86 -23.14
CA VAL A 295 2.38 -12.04 -24.29
C VAL A 295 1.38 -12.81 -25.16
N GLY A 296 0.53 -12.09 -25.89
CA GLY A 296 -0.52 -12.66 -26.73
C GLY A 296 -1.47 -13.57 -25.94
N LYS A 297 -1.82 -14.73 -26.50
CA LYS A 297 -2.69 -15.74 -25.87
C LYS A 297 -2.08 -16.36 -24.59
N LYS A 298 -0.79 -16.14 -24.31
CA LYS A 298 -0.11 -16.64 -23.10
C LYS A 298 -0.18 -15.68 -21.92
N SER A 299 -0.91 -14.57 -22.02
CA SER A 299 -1.05 -13.59 -20.91
C SER A 299 -2.30 -13.78 -20.05
N TYR A 300 -3.17 -14.76 -20.37
CA TYR A 300 -4.43 -15.02 -19.68
C TYR A 300 -4.91 -16.47 -19.87
N ASN A 301 -5.88 -16.90 -19.05
CA ASN A 301 -6.59 -18.17 -19.16
C ASN A 301 -8.10 -17.93 -18.96
N GLY A 302 -8.88 -17.95 -20.03
CA GLY A 302 -10.28 -17.53 -19.98
C GLY A 302 -10.39 -16.06 -19.55
N GLN A 303 -11.12 -15.79 -18.46
CA GLN A 303 -11.24 -14.45 -17.87
C GLN A 303 -10.08 -14.10 -16.91
N ASP A 304 -9.26 -15.07 -16.51
CA ASP A 304 -8.16 -14.84 -15.57
C ASP A 304 -6.92 -14.31 -16.30
N VAL A 305 -6.63 -13.02 -16.15
CA VAL A 305 -5.40 -12.38 -16.64
C VAL A 305 -4.26 -12.56 -15.65
N PHE A 306 -3.08 -12.98 -16.12
CA PHE A 306 -2.00 -13.43 -15.26
C PHE A 306 -1.29 -12.30 -14.50
N VAL A 307 -1.11 -11.15 -15.15
CA VAL A 307 -0.39 -10.02 -14.55
C VAL A 307 -1.38 -8.96 -14.09
N THR A 308 -1.29 -8.62 -12.80
CA THR A 308 -2.00 -7.48 -12.21
C THR A 308 -1.05 -6.29 -12.05
N LEU A 309 -1.47 -5.10 -12.50
CA LEU A 309 -0.79 -3.84 -12.32
C LEU A 309 -1.56 -2.95 -11.34
N TYR A 310 -0.79 -2.22 -10.53
CA TYR A 310 -1.25 -1.16 -9.64
C TYR A 310 -0.47 0.12 -9.94
N ALA A 311 -1.03 1.28 -9.59
CA ALA A 311 -0.39 2.57 -9.79
C ALA A 311 0.97 2.69 -9.07
N ASP A 312 1.13 2.03 -7.93
CA ASP A 312 2.38 1.98 -7.15
C ASP A 312 3.41 0.97 -7.70
N ARG A 313 3.01 0.11 -8.65
CA ARG A 313 3.84 -0.98 -9.20
C ARG A 313 3.65 -1.16 -10.71
N LYS A 314 3.74 -0.06 -11.47
CA LYS A 314 3.48 -0.02 -12.93
C LYS A 314 4.37 -0.95 -13.75
N THR A 315 5.57 -1.28 -13.26
CA THR A 315 6.57 -2.10 -13.97
C THR A 315 6.50 -3.59 -13.67
N ALA A 316 5.50 -4.07 -12.93
CA ALA A 316 5.39 -5.48 -12.52
C ALA A 316 5.35 -6.47 -13.71
N TYR A 317 4.91 -6.05 -14.89
CA TYR A 317 4.91 -6.86 -16.11
C TYR A 317 6.32 -7.32 -16.53
N LYS A 318 7.37 -6.53 -16.25
CA LYS A 318 8.75 -6.81 -16.67
C LYS A 318 9.29 -8.12 -16.10
N LYS A 319 8.71 -8.61 -15.00
CA LYS A 319 9.07 -9.89 -14.39
C LYS A 319 8.65 -11.10 -15.22
N TYR A 320 7.64 -10.94 -16.09
CA TYR A 320 7.00 -12.03 -16.81
C TYR A 320 7.12 -11.91 -18.34
N VAL A 321 7.88 -10.92 -18.81
CA VAL A 321 8.16 -10.67 -20.23
C VAL A 321 9.65 -10.41 -20.40
N THR A 322 10.25 -11.08 -21.36
CA THR A 322 11.68 -10.98 -21.69
C THR A 322 11.85 -10.85 -23.18
N ALA A 323 12.86 -10.12 -23.63
CA ALA A 323 13.28 -10.09 -25.02
C ALA A 323 14.72 -10.58 -25.15
N TYR A 324 14.99 -11.30 -26.23
CA TYR A 324 16.33 -11.75 -26.58
C TYR A 324 16.59 -11.47 -28.05
N ASP A 325 17.72 -10.84 -28.33
CA ASP A 325 18.28 -10.68 -29.64
C ASP A 325 19.55 -11.57 -29.78
N LYS A 326 19.85 -12.02 -31.01
CA LYS A 326 20.96 -12.93 -31.27
C LYS A 326 22.33 -12.26 -31.08
N HIS A 327 22.45 -10.98 -31.43
CA HIS A 327 23.69 -10.22 -31.35
C HIS A 327 23.85 -9.54 -29.98
N ASP A 328 22.78 -8.97 -29.43
CA ASP A 328 22.82 -8.21 -28.16
C ASP A 328 22.49 -9.04 -26.92
N GLY A 329 22.00 -10.26 -27.11
CA GLY A 329 21.54 -11.10 -26.01
C GLY A 329 20.26 -10.56 -25.37
N LYS A 330 20.24 -10.31 -24.06
CA LYS A 330 19.02 -9.90 -23.36
C LYS A 330 18.71 -8.42 -23.59
N VAL A 331 17.57 -8.14 -24.23
CA VAL A 331 17.14 -6.78 -24.57
C VAL A 331 16.09 -6.26 -23.57
N PRO A 332 16.15 -4.97 -23.16
CA PRO A 332 15.13 -4.37 -22.30
C PRO A 332 13.74 -4.34 -22.95
N VAL A 333 12.72 -4.62 -22.15
CA VAL A 333 11.30 -4.50 -22.57
C VAL A 333 10.68 -3.27 -21.93
N LYS A 334 10.01 -2.46 -22.75
CA LYS A 334 9.16 -1.33 -22.33
C LYS A 334 7.71 -1.65 -22.67
N ALA A 335 6.76 -1.02 -21.98
CA ALA A 335 5.35 -1.12 -22.31
C ALA A 335 4.73 0.27 -22.42
N ASP A 336 3.87 0.45 -23.41
CA ASP A 336 2.98 1.61 -23.48
C ASP A 336 1.82 1.41 -22.50
N LEU A 337 1.76 2.29 -21.49
CA LEU A 337 0.75 2.29 -20.44
C LEU A 337 -0.18 3.52 -20.53
N SER A 338 -0.07 4.33 -21.59
CA SER A 338 -0.80 5.60 -21.75
C SER A 338 -2.31 5.41 -21.71
N LYS A 339 -2.82 4.28 -22.23
CA LYS A 339 -4.25 3.93 -22.26
C LYS A 339 -4.80 3.36 -20.94
N ILE A 340 -3.97 3.20 -19.90
CA ILE A 340 -4.43 2.68 -18.61
C ILE A 340 -5.08 3.79 -17.79
N ASN A 341 -6.34 3.60 -17.42
CA ASN A 341 -6.96 4.37 -16.35
C ASN A 341 -6.67 3.71 -14.99
N TRP A 342 -5.75 4.30 -14.23
CA TRP A 342 -5.31 3.78 -12.92
C TRP A 342 -6.37 3.84 -11.82
N ASN A 343 -7.48 4.54 -12.07
CA ASN A 343 -8.59 4.68 -11.14
C ASN A 343 -9.76 3.74 -11.47
N LYS A 344 -9.66 2.95 -12.55
CA LYS A 344 -10.69 2.00 -12.98
C LYS A 344 -10.15 0.58 -13.04
N ASN A 345 -10.70 -0.28 -12.18
CA ASN A 345 -10.48 -1.73 -12.26
C ASN A 345 -10.90 -2.24 -13.64
N GLY A 346 -10.09 -3.10 -14.26
CA GLY A 346 -10.45 -3.66 -15.56
C GLY A 346 -9.30 -4.40 -16.23
N ILE A 347 -9.60 -5.02 -17.37
CA ILE A 347 -8.59 -5.66 -18.21
C ILE A 347 -8.21 -4.68 -19.31
N TYR A 348 -6.90 -4.45 -19.45
CA TYR A 348 -6.33 -3.56 -20.45
C TYR A 348 -5.40 -4.35 -21.35
N THR A 349 -5.33 -3.95 -22.63
CA THR A 349 -4.34 -4.47 -23.57
C THR A 349 -3.22 -3.45 -23.72
N ILE A 350 -2.01 -3.81 -23.28
CA ILE A 350 -0.81 -2.99 -23.43
C ILE A 350 0.04 -3.50 -24.60
N THR A 351 0.82 -2.61 -25.20
CA THR A 351 1.84 -2.99 -26.20
C THR A 351 3.19 -3.04 -25.52
N VAL A 352 3.85 -4.20 -25.53
CA VAL A 352 5.24 -4.35 -25.11
C VAL A 352 6.17 -4.24 -26.31
N THR A 353 7.26 -3.50 -26.16
CA THR A 353 8.24 -3.20 -27.20
C THR A 353 9.64 -3.53 -26.71
N ALA A 354 10.45 -4.13 -27.57
CA ALA A 354 11.88 -4.32 -27.39
C ALA A 354 12.61 -3.72 -28.58
N LYS A 355 13.71 -2.99 -28.32
CA LYS A 355 14.58 -2.35 -29.32
C LYS A 355 16.02 -2.75 -29.02
N ASP A 356 16.72 -3.30 -30.00
CA ASP A 356 18.13 -3.67 -29.90
C ASP A 356 19.06 -2.46 -30.11
N ALA A 357 20.38 -2.68 -30.05
CA ALA A 357 21.37 -1.63 -30.24
C ALA A 357 21.44 -1.12 -31.70
N ALA A 358 21.16 -2.00 -32.67
CA ALA A 358 21.10 -1.66 -34.10
C ALA A 358 19.82 -0.87 -34.48
N GLY A 359 18.84 -0.82 -33.58
CA GLY A 359 17.61 -0.06 -33.73
C GLY A 359 16.40 -0.88 -34.18
N ASN A 360 16.55 -2.18 -34.44
CA ASN A 360 15.44 -3.05 -34.83
C ASN A 360 14.46 -3.22 -33.66
N GLN A 361 13.18 -3.28 -33.98
CA GLN A 361 12.11 -3.30 -32.98
C GLN A 361 11.17 -4.50 -33.14
N ALA A 362 10.76 -5.06 -32.00
CA ALA A 362 9.64 -5.99 -31.94
C ALA A 362 8.55 -5.46 -31.01
N LYS A 363 7.29 -5.65 -31.42
CA LYS A 363 6.09 -5.29 -30.65
C LYS A 363 5.20 -6.51 -30.42
N ARG A 364 4.64 -6.66 -29.22
CA ARG A 364 3.65 -7.68 -28.88
C ARG A 364 2.56 -7.10 -27.99
N LYS A 365 1.33 -7.63 -28.11
CA LYS A 365 0.23 -7.29 -27.20
C LYS A 365 0.28 -8.15 -25.94
N MET A 366 -0.14 -7.59 -24.82
CA MET A 366 -0.26 -8.29 -23.53
C MET A 366 -1.54 -7.81 -22.83
N LYS A 367 -2.38 -8.76 -22.38
CA LYS A 367 -3.48 -8.41 -21.46
C LYS A 367 -2.93 -8.29 -20.05
N VAL A 368 -3.31 -7.23 -19.35
CA VAL A 368 -3.03 -6.98 -17.93
C VAL A 368 -4.32 -6.66 -17.19
N GLN A 369 -4.45 -7.13 -15.96
CA GLN A 369 -5.48 -6.68 -15.04
C GLN A 369 -4.97 -5.41 -14.36
N VAL A 370 -5.76 -4.35 -14.35
CA VAL A 370 -5.51 -3.17 -13.51
C VAL A 370 -6.42 -3.24 -12.30
N ARG A 371 -5.84 -2.99 -11.12
CA ARG A 371 -6.57 -2.87 -9.86
C ARG A 371 -6.24 -1.55 -9.17
N CYS A 372 -7.28 -0.87 -8.71
CA CYS A 372 -7.16 0.34 -7.89
C CYS A 372 -6.65 -0.05 -6.50
N LEU A 373 -5.69 0.70 -5.97
CA LEU A 373 -5.13 0.46 -4.65
C LEU A 373 -6.06 1.00 -3.55
N LYS A 374 -7.18 0.31 -3.30
CA LYS A 374 -8.21 0.68 -2.33
C LYS A 374 -8.78 -0.54 -1.59
N GLY A 375 -9.49 -0.30 -0.49
CA GLY A 375 -10.23 -1.34 0.24
C GLY A 375 -9.37 -2.56 0.61
N ILE A 376 -9.77 -3.75 0.12
CA ILE A 376 -9.10 -5.03 0.41
C ILE A 376 -7.62 -5.07 -0.02
N ASP A 377 -7.22 -4.31 -1.05
CA ASP A 377 -5.83 -4.30 -1.53
C ASP A 377 -4.89 -3.56 -0.55
N LEU A 378 -5.35 -2.46 0.06
CA LEU A 378 -4.62 -1.74 1.11
C LEU A 378 -4.52 -2.58 2.40
N TYR A 379 -5.55 -3.36 2.71
CA TYR A 379 -5.51 -4.24 3.87
C TYR A 379 -4.58 -5.44 3.64
N ALA A 380 -4.54 -5.96 2.40
CA ALA A 380 -3.57 -6.94 1.99
C ALA A 380 -2.12 -6.43 2.16
N ASP A 381 -1.84 -5.15 1.89
CA ASP A 381 -0.53 -4.57 2.18
C ASP A 381 -0.16 -4.62 3.66
N LYS A 382 -1.09 -4.30 4.56
CA LYS A 382 -0.85 -4.35 6.01
C LYS A 382 -0.50 -5.78 6.46
N ILE A 383 -1.20 -6.78 5.91
CA ILE A 383 -0.89 -8.18 6.18
C ILE A 383 0.48 -8.54 5.61
N LEU A 384 0.70 -8.30 4.32
CA LEU A 384 1.94 -8.65 3.63
C LEU A 384 3.17 -8.02 4.30
N LYS A 385 3.10 -6.75 4.72
CA LYS A 385 4.18 -6.09 5.45
C LYS A 385 4.60 -6.83 6.74
N ARG A 386 3.69 -7.57 7.37
CA ARG A 386 3.97 -8.36 8.58
C ARG A 386 4.50 -9.76 8.26
N ILE A 387 4.06 -10.37 7.16
CA ILE A 387 4.33 -11.79 6.88
C ILE A 387 5.41 -12.03 5.82
N ILE A 388 5.77 -11.02 5.01
CA ILE A 388 6.85 -11.11 4.02
C ILE A 388 7.92 -10.04 4.24
N LYS A 389 9.16 -10.32 3.79
CA LYS A 389 10.26 -9.34 3.80
C LYS A 389 10.60 -8.86 2.39
N ALA A 390 11.23 -7.68 2.31
CA ALA A 390 11.79 -7.17 1.06
C ALA A 390 12.82 -8.16 0.49
N GLY A 391 12.88 -8.28 -0.84
CA GLY A 391 13.82 -9.19 -1.53
C GLY A 391 13.45 -10.68 -1.49
N TRP A 392 12.41 -11.10 -0.75
CA TRP A 392 12.01 -12.52 -0.73
C TRP A 392 11.61 -13.04 -2.11
N SER A 393 12.03 -14.28 -2.39
CA SER A 393 11.59 -15.03 -3.57
C SER A 393 10.08 -15.28 -3.54
N ASP A 394 9.46 -15.45 -4.69
CA ASP A 394 8.02 -15.77 -4.77
C ASP A 394 7.68 -17.07 -4.03
N LYS A 395 8.58 -18.06 -4.06
CA LYS A 395 8.42 -19.30 -3.28
C LYS A 395 8.28 -18.98 -1.79
N ALA A 396 9.18 -18.18 -1.24
CA ALA A 396 9.14 -17.81 0.18
C ALA A 396 7.89 -16.98 0.52
N LYS A 397 7.50 -16.05 -0.36
CA LYS A 397 6.24 -15.28 -0.21
C LYS A 397 5.01 -16.18 -0.21
N CYS A 398 4.89 -17.12 -1.16
CA CYS A 398 3.82 -18.10 -1.18
C CYS A 398 3.77 -18.92 0.10
N GLN A 399 4.92 -19.39 0.61
CA GLN A 399 4.98 -20.18 1.84
C GLN A 399 4.48 -19.40 3.06
N ALA A 400 4.85 -18.12 3.18
CA ALA A 400 4.37 -17.27 4.27
C ALA A 400 2.88 -16.92 4.13
N ILE A 401 2.40 -16.63 2.92
CA ILE A 401 0.97 -16.42 2.64
C ILE A 401 0.17 -17.68 2.99
N TYR A 402 0.67 -18.85 2.61
CA TYR A 402 0.04 -20.13 2.91
C TYR A 402 -0.14 -20.34 4.42
N GLN A 403 0.94 -20.13 5.18
CA GLN A 403 0.93 -20.24 6.64
C GLN A 403 -0.03 -19.24 7.27
N TYR A 404 0.02 -17.97 6.84
CA TYR A 404 -0.88 -16.93 7.34
C TYR A 404 -2.34 -17.31 7.14
N VAL A 405 -2.74 -17.68 5.92
CA VAL A 405 -4.13 -18.02 5.62
C VAL A 405 -4.60 -19.22 6.44
N GLN A 406 -3.79 -20.27 6.56
CA GLN A 406 -4.13 -21.43 7.38
C GLN A 406 -4.26 -21.11 8.87
N SER A 407 -3.41 -20.24 9.42
CA SER A 407 -3.51 -19.85 10.84
C SER A 407 -4.64 -18.85 11.11
N HIS A 408 -4.99 -18.03 10.12
CA HIS A 408 -5.96 -16.95 10.27
C HIS A 408 -7.39 -17.43 10.04
N MET A 409 -7.58 -18.48 9.24
CA MET A 409 -8.90 -18.93 8.81
C MET A 409 -9.38 -20.17 9.57
N ARG A 410 -10.64 -20.14 10.00
CA ARG A 410 -11.43 -21.30 10.44
C ARG A 410 -12.41 -21.73 9.35
N TYR A 411 -12.52 -23.03 9.10
CA TYR A 411 -13.48 -23.53 8.11
C TYR A 411 -14.91 -23.46 8.65
N VAL A 412 -15.83 -22.86 7.89
CA VAL A 412 -17.28 -22.88 8.13
C VAL A 412 -18.01 -23.06 6.80
N ASN A 413 -19.22 -23.60 6.80
CA ASN A 413 -20.00 -23.78 5.57
C ASN A 413 -20.67 -22.47 5.10
N TYR A 414 -19.87 -21.46 4.79
CA TYR A 414 -20.32 -20.17 4.27
C TYR A 414 -19.22 -19.49 3.46
N ASN A 415 -19.55 -18.96 2.28
CA ASN A 415 -18.56 -18.45 1.32
C ASN A 415 -18.26 -16.95 1.43
N GLY A 416 -19.10 -16.15 2.10
CA GLY A 416 -18.87 -14.71 2.25
C GLY A 416 -19.42 -13.80 1.16
N GLY A 417 -20.20 -14.33 0.20
CA GLY A 417 -20.89 -13.54 -0.81
C GLY A 417 -20.75 -14.10 -2.24
N LYS A 418 -21.20 -13.30 -3.23
CA LYS A 418 -21.28 -13.71 -4.64
C LYS A 418 -19.98 -13.57 -5.44
N SER A 419 -19.02 -12.76 -4.99
CA SER A 419 -17.75 -12.50 -5.69
C SER A 419 -16.55 -12.98 -4.88
N TRP A 420 -15.43 -13.25 -5.55
CA TRP A 420 -14.20 -13.62 -4.85
C TRP A 420 -13.71 -12.46 -3.96
N THR A 421 -13.96 -11.20 -4.34
CA THR A 421 -13.59 -10.05 -3.53
C THR A 421 -14.41 -9.95 -2.24
N SER A 422 -15.71 -10.28 -2.26
CA SER A 422 -16.52 -10.32 -1.03
C SER A 422 -16.15 -11.52 -0.15
N ALA A 423 -15.86 -12.67 -0.75
CA ALA A 423 -15.34 -13.84 -0.03
C ALA A 423 -13.94 -13.58 0.61
N ALA A 424 -13.04 -12.87 -0.09
CA ALA A 424 -11.76 -12.45 0.46
C ALA A 424 -11.95 -11.48 1.65
N LEU A 425 -12.87 -10.51 1.51
CA LEU A 425 -13.22 -9.59 2.59
C LEU A 425 -13.74 -10.31 3.83
N ARG A 426 -14.56 -11.35 3.66
CA ARG A 426 -14.96 -12.20 4.79
C ARG A 426 -13.75 -12.80 5.48
N GLY A 427 -12.83 -13.38 4.70
CA GLY A 427 -11.61 -13.98 5.23
C GLY A 427 -10.79 -12.97 6.05
N LEU A 428 -10.63 -11.74 5.55
CA LEU A 428 -9.93 -10.66 6.24
C LEU A 428 -10.59 -10.21 7.55
N ARG A 429 -11.92 -10.16 7.58
CA ARG A 429 -12.69 -9.56 8.69
C ARG A 429 -13.00 -10.56 9.80
N TYR A 430 -13.38 -11.77 9.43
CA TYR A 430 -13.91 -12.75 10.37
C TYR A 430 -12.98 -13.95 10.59
N GLY A 431 -11.88 -14.04 9.85
CA GLY A 431 -10.95 -15.18 9.93
C GLY A 431 -11.66 -16.52 9.73
N ASN A 432 -12.69 -16.57 8.87
CA ASN A 432 -13.41 -17.82 8.59
C ASN A 432 -14.13 -17.82 7.23
N GLY A 433 -14.41 -19.02 6.72
CA GLY A 433 -15.21 -19.25 5.53
C GLY A 433 -15.03 -20.66 4.97
N ASN A 434 -15.68 -20.97 3.86
CA ASN A 434 -15.51 -22.24 3.14
C ASN A 434 -14.34 -22.18 2.14
N CYS A 435 -14.14 -23.25 1.35
CA CYS A 435 -13.04 -23.34 0.38
C CYS A 435 -12.96 -22.15 -0.59
N TYR A 436 -14.09 -21.57 -0.99
CA TYR A 436 -14.12 -20.37 -1.83
C TYR A 436 -13.53 -19.14 -1.12
N ALA A 437 -13.79 -18.97 0.18
CA ALA A 437 -13.20 -17.91 0.98
C ALA A 437 -11.69 -18.09 1.18
N TYR A 438 -11.22 -19.33 1.39
CA TYR A 438 -9.77 -19.64 1.47
C TYR A 438 -9.04 -19.33 0.16
N TYR A 439 -9.60 -19.79 -0.97
CA TYR A 439 -9.13 -19.44 -2.31
C TYR A 439 -9.08 -17.92 -2.52
N SER A 440 -10.15 -17.23 -2.11
CA SER A 440 -10.31 -15.79 -2.35
C SER A 440 -9.33 -14.95 -1.53
N LEU A 441 -9.15 -15.27 -0.25
CA LEU A 441 -8.14 -14.60 0.59
C LEU A 441 -6.72 -14.88 0.06
N SER A 442 -6.44 -16.12 -0.35
CA SER A 442 -5.18 -16.48 -0.98
C SER A 442 -4.95 -15.72 -2.28
N ARG A 443 -5.97 -15.61 -3.13
CA ARG A 443 -5.92 -14.84 -4.39
C ARG A 443 -5.58 -13.39 -4.12
N LEU A 444 -6.23 -12.76 -3.16
CA LEU A 444 -5.95 -11.37 -2.78
C LEU A 444 -4.47 -11.18 -2.38
N LEU A 445 -3.98 -12.01 -1.46
CA LEU A 445 -2.61 -11.88 -0.93
C LEU A 445 -1.55 -12.22 -1.99
N LEU A 446 -1.75 -13.26 -2.80
CA LEU A 446 -0.84 -13.62 -3.91
C LEU A 446 -0.79 -12.50 -4.96
N THR A 447 -1.96 -11.97 -5.34
CA THR A 447 -2.08 -10.89 -6.32
C THR A 447 -1.36 -9.63 -5.84
N ARG A 448 -1.62 -9.20 -4.60
CA ARG A 448 -0.98 -8.02 -4.03
C ARG A 448 0.52 -8.24 -3.77
N ALA A 449 0.97 -9.47 -3.55
CA ALA A 449 2.39 -9.83 -3.51
C ALA A 449 3.08 -9.85 -4.89
N GLY A 450 2.33 -9.62 -5.98
CA GLY A 450 2.83 -9.60 -7.35
C GLY A 450 3.03 -10.98 -7.97
N ILE A 451 2.29 -11.99 -7.47
CA ILE A 451 2.38 -13.39 -7.89
C ILE A 451 1.13 -13.75 -8.72
N PRO A 452 1.29 -14.01 -10.04
CA PRO A 452 0.22 -14.49 -10.89
C PRO A 452 -0.43 -15.72 -10.29
N ASN A 453 -1.75 -15.67 -10.19
CA ASN A 453 -2.52 -16.80 -9.71
C ASN A 453 -3.87 -16.83 -10.41
N ILE A 454 -4.42 -18.03 -10.60
CA ILE A 454 -5.71 -18.25 -11.25
C ILE A 454 -6.55 -19.23 -10.44
N MET A 455 -7.85 -19.22 -10.67
CA MET A 455 -8.76 -20.15 -10.01
C MET A 455 -8.67 -21.54 -10.63
N VAL A 456 -8.70 -22.58 -9.81
CA VAL A 456 -9.03 -23.94 -10.23
C VAL A 456 -10.31 -24.38 -9.56
N THR A 457 -11.15 -25.07 -10.31
CA THR A 457 -12.40 -25.63 -9.82
C THR A 457 -12.41 -27.14 -9.96
N ARG A 458 -13.06 -27.80 -9.00
CA ARG A 458 -13.28 -29.25 -9.07
C ARG A 458 -14.08 -29.61 -10.32
N TYR A 459 -13.67 -30.71 -10.96
CA TYR A 459 -14.36 -31.33 -12.09
C TYR A 459 -14.42 -32.85 -11.93
N PRO A 460 -15.54 -33.53 -12.24
CA PRO A 460 -16.82 -32.93 -12.62
C PRO A 460 -17.40 -32.09 -11.47
N ALA A 461 -18.25 -31.12 -11.82
CA ALA A 461 -19.01 -30.41 -10.81
C ALA A 461 -20.01 -31.39 -10.19
N VAL A 462 -19.88 -31.64 -8.90
CA VAL A 462 -20.83 -32.49 -8.16
C VAL A 462 -21.63 -31.56 -7.25
N PRO A 463 -22.98 -31.66 -7.25
CA PRO A 463 -23.83 -30.89 -6.35
C PRO A 463 -23.34 -30.97 -4.90
N ASN A 464 -23.30 -29.82 -4.23
CA ASN A 464 -22.88 -29.68 -2.83
C ASN A 464 -21.42 -30.11 -2.51
N HIS A 465 -20.62 -30.44 -3.52
CA HIS A 465 -19.22 -30.89 -3.39
C HIS A 465 -18.31 -30.08 -4.30
N HIS A 466 -18.45 -28.76 -4.24
CA HIS A 466 -17.56 -27.85 -4.95
C HIS A 466 -16.25 -27.65 -4.20
N HIS A 467 -15.17 -27.46 -4.94
CA HIS A 467 -13.89 -27.08 -4.37
C HIS A 467 -13.18 -26.09 -5.29
N TRP A 468 -12.62 -25.05 -4.69
CA TRP A 468 -11.89 -23.96 -5.35
C TRP A 468 -10.53 -23.79 -4.69
N TRP A 469 -9.48 -23.66 -5.50
CA TRP A 469 -8.13 -23.37 -5.03
C TRP A 469 -7.35 -22.57 -6.08
N ASN A 470 -6.11 -22.19 -5.78
CA ASN A 470 -5.28 -21.39 -6.66
C ASN A 470 -4.29 -22.26 -7.45
N LEU A 471 -4.02 -21.92 -8.71
CA LEU A 471 -2.70 -22.15 -9.29
C LEU A 471 -1.87 -20.87 -9.13
N ALA A 472 -0.62 -20.97 -8.71
CA ALA A 472 0.31 -19.84 -8.56
C ALA A 472 1.53 -20.02 -9.47
N TYR A 473 1.95 -18.96 -10.15
CA TYR A 473 3.12 -18.97 -11.03
C TYR A 473 4.40 -18.62 -10.26
N VAL A 474 5.31 -19.59 -10.14
CA VAL A 474 6.55 -19.46 -9.38
C VAL A 474 7.68 -20.11 -10.17
N LYS A 475 8.86 -19.47 -10.24
CA LYS A 475 10.05 -20.03 -10.93
C LYS A 475 9.76 -20.56 -12.35
N GLY A 476 8.97 -19.82 -13.13
CA GLY A 476 8.70 -20.17 -14.53
C GLY A 476 7.57 -21.18 -14.77
N GLY A 477 6.89 -21.66 -13.73
CA GLY A 477 5.83 -22.67 -13.87
C GLY A 477 4.64 -22.48 -12.93
N TRP A 478 3.52 -23.13 -13.26
CA TRP A 478 2.29 -23.10 -12.47
C TRP A 478 2.23 -24.26 -11.48
N TYR A 479 1.91 -23.95 -10.22
CA TYR A 479 1.83 -24.93 -9.14
C TYR A 479 0.53 -24.80 -8.36
N HIS A 480 0.02 -25.91 -7.86
CA HIS A 480 -1.16 -25.95 -7.00
C HIS A 480 -0.89 -25.29 -5.65
N PHE A 481 -1.79 -24.41 -5.24
CA PHE A 481 -1.76 -23.68 -3.99
C PHE A 481 -3.16 -23.73 -3.35
N ASP A 482 -3.31 -24.52 -2.28
CA ASP A 482 -4.59 -24.71 -1.60
C ASP A 482 -4.44 -24.60 -0.08
N THR A 483 -4.91 -23.49 0.47
CA THR A 483 -4.86 -23.23 1.92
C THR A 483 -6.02 -23.86 2.67
N THR A 484 -6.99 -24.48 1.99
CA THR A 484 -8.15 -25.09 2.63
C THR A 484 -7.71 -26.32 3.42
N PRO A 485 -8.08 -26.46 4.71
CA PRO A 485 -7.75 -27.64 5.48
C PRO A 485 -8.36 -28.91 4.87
N ARG A 486 -7.66 -30.04 5.05
CA ARG A 486 -8.06 -31.36 4.55
C ARG A 486 -8.12 -32.38 5.67
N ARG A 487 -8.99 -33.38 5.49
CA ARG A 487 -9.19 -34.47 6.45
C ARG A 487 -7.91 -35.23 6.76
N LEU A 488 -7.13 -35.62 5.74
CA LEU A 488 -5.83 -36.29 5.95
C LEU A 488 -4.69 -35.31 6.26
N LYS A 489 -5.02 -34.02 6.49
CA LYS A 489 -4.05 -32.93 6.65
C LYS A 489 -3.09 -32.88 5.45
N GLY A 490 -2.01 -32.10 5.58
CA GLY A 490 -0.97 -32.00 4.56
C GLY A 490 -0.75 -30.57 4.07
N ARG A 491 0.39 -30.39 3.40
CA ARG A 491 0.84 -29.11 2.87
C ARG A 491 0.62 -29.04 1.35
N PHE A 492 -0.34 -28.22 0.93
CA PHE A 492 -0.70 -28.01 -0.47
C PHE A 492 -0.15 -26.66 -1.00
N CYS A 493 1.12 -26.38 -0.69
CA CYS A 493 1.77 -25.11 -1.01
C CYS A 493 2.78 -25.31 -2.15
N LEU A 494 2.39 -24.95 -3.37
CA LEU A 494 3.19 -25.07 -4.60
C LEU A 494 3.48 -26.53 -4.99
N LEU A 495 2.42 -27.32 -5.16
CA LEU A 495 2.52 -28.72 -5.59
C LEU A 495 2.46 -28.86 -7.12
N THR A 496 3.18 -29.86 -7.63
CA THR A 496 3.05 -30.38 -8.99
C THR A 496 1.79 -31.25 -9.13
N ASP A 497 1.36 -31.53 -10.36
CA ASP A 497 0.28 -32.49 -10.65
C ASP A 497 0.57 -33.87 -10.02
N ALA A 498 1.83 -34.32 -10.09
CA ALA A 498 2.26 -35.60 -9.52
C ALA A 498 2.14 -35.61 -7.98
N GLN A 499 2.52 -34.53 -7.31
CA GLN A 499 2.38 -34.40 -5.85
C GLN A 499 0.92 -34.37 -5.41
N LEU A 500 0.07 -33.63 -6.14
CA LEU A 500 -1.35 -33.56 -5.83
C LEU A 500 -2.05 -34.90 -6.10
N GLY A 501 -1.67 -35.57 -7.21
CA GLY A 501 -2.16 -36.91 -7.55
C GLY A 501 -1.81 -37.97 -6.51
N ARG A 502 -0.66 -37.87 -5.82
CA ARG A 502 -0.34 -38.76 -4.69
C ARG A 502 -1.34 -38.62 -3.54
N TYR A 503 -1.78 -37.40 -3.25
CA TYR A 503 -2.80 -37.16 -2.24
C TYR A 503 -4.18 -37.64 -2.71
N GLU A 504 -4.56 -37.35 -3.95
CA GLU A 504 -5.83 -37.81 -4.54
C GLU A 504 -5.98 -39.33 -4.50
N ARG A 505 -4.89 -40.10 -4.71
CA ARG A 505 -4.93 -41.57 -4.57
C ARG A 505 -5.22 -42.06 -3.15
N ARG A 506 -4.82 -41.29 -2.13
CA ARG A 506 -5.07 -41.60 -0.71
C ARG A 506 -6.39 -41.04 -0.20
N SER A 507 -6.91 -39.99 -0.84
CA SER A 507 -8.18 -39.34 -0.52
C SER A 507 -8.95 -39.04 -1.81
N PRO A 508 -9.55 -40.06 -2.45
CA PRO A 508 -10.21 -39.90 -3.75
C PRO A 508 -11.34 -38.86 -3.72
N GLY A 509 -11.45 -38.08 -4.79
CA GLY A 509 -12.49 -37.06 -4.99
C GLY A 509 -12.12 -35.67 -4.50
N THR A 510 -10.93 -35.47 -3.93
CA THR A 510 -10.51 -34.20 -3.30
C THR A 510 -10.01 -33.18 -4.32
N TYR A 511 -9.21 -33.62 -5.29
CA TYR A 511 -8.48 -32.77 -6.23
C TYR A 511 -8.67 -33.18 -7.69
N ARG A 512 -9.91 -33.54 -8.07
CA ARG A 512 -10.25 -33.80 -9.48
C ARG A 512 -10.48 -32.48 -10.21
N TYR A 513 -9.83 -32.29 -11.36
CA TYR A 513 -10.00 -31.10 -12.20
C TYR A 513 -9.67 -31.41 -13.66
N GLN A 514 -10.19 -30.60 -14.59
CA GLN A 514 -9.94 -30.77 -16.02
C GLN A 514 -8.65 -30.04 -16.43
N GLY A 515 -7.51 -30.71 -16.32
CA GLY A 515 -6.18 -30.09 -16.50
C GLY A 515 -5.92 -29.41 -17.85
N SER A 516 -6.63 -29.78 -18.91
CA SER A 516 -6.54 -29.14 -20.23
C SER A 516 -7.09 -27.71 -20.27
N ARG A 517 -7.92 -27.31 -19.29
CA ARG A 517 -8.49 -25.95 -19.17
C ARG A 517 -7.56 -24.95 -18.49
N TYR A 518 -6.37 -25.38 -18.10
CA TYR A 518 -5.42 -24.58 -17.33
C TYR A 518 -4.06 -24.56 -18.02
N PRO A 519 -3.23 -23.53 -17.77
CA PRO A 519 -1.84 -23.52 -18.23
C PRO A 519 -1.11 -24.78 -17.82
N LYS A 520 -0.08 -25.16 -18.58
CA LYS A 520 0.76 -26.32 -18.26
C LYS A 520 1.34 -26.17 -16.85
N ARG A 521 1.04 -27.12 -15.95
CA ARG A 521 1.62 -27.16 -14.60
C ARG A 521 3.09 -27.57 -14.67
N ALA A 522 3.85 -27.13 -13.69
CA ALA A 522 5.24 -27.48 -13.56
C ALA A 522 5.40 -28.96 -13.16
N GLY A 523 6.43 -29.61 -13.72
CA GLY A 523 6.84 -30.97 -13.31
C GLY A 523 7.95 -30.99 -12.26
N LYS A 524 8.76 -29.93 -12.17
CA LYS A 524 9.87 -29.84 -11.20
C LYS A 524 9.33 -29.58 -9.81
N VAL A 525 9.66 -30.44 -8.85
CA VAL A 525 9.28 -30.25 -7.44
C VAL A 525 10.08 -29.09 -6.84
N ILE A 526 9.39 -28.12 -6.21
CA ILE A 526 10.03 -26.98 -5.53
C ILE A 526 9.67 -26.86 -4.05
N CYS A 527 8.65 -27.58 -3.58
CA CYS A 527 8.22 -27.66 -2.19
C CYS A 527 8.01 -29.13 -1.83
N SER A 528 8.17 -29.48 -0.56
CA SER A 528 7.75 -30.80 -0.05
C SER A 528 6.27 -31.02 -0.35
N GLY A 529 5.91 -32.30 -0.52
CA GLY A 529 4.55 -32.70 -0.86
C GLY A 529 3.59 -32.56 0.33
N PRO A 530 2.34 -33.01 0.14
CA PRO A 530 1.37 -33.01 1.22
C PRO A 530 1.69 -34.02 2.33
N PHE A 531 2.68 -34.88 2.13
CA PHE A 531 3.25 -35.84 3.07
C PHE A 531 4.75 -35.63 3.17
#